data_AF-A0A1B6FXH6-F1
#
_entry.id   AF-A0A1B6FXH6-F1
#
_cell.length_a   1.000
_cell.length_b   1.000
_cell.length_c   1.000
_cell.angle_alpha   90.00
_cell.angle_beta   90.00
_cell.angle_gamma   90.00
#
_symmetry.space_group_name_H-M   'P 1'
#
loop_
_entity.id
_entity.type
_entity.pdbx_description
1 polymer ?
#
loop_
_entity_poly.entity_id
_entity_poly.type
_entity_poly.pdbx_seq_one_letter_code
_entity_poly.pdbx_strand_id
1 'polypeptide(L)'
;RSPRVKRGNWFGELTKLSADSSLNLSQYSESVAMKSTYLLLFSLCLLAVVIRGNADLNVVKQNTCEPGTTFQRDCNTCRCRADGTVAGCTRKHCSPPVTIPP
;
A
#
# COMPACT_ATOMS: atom_id res chain seq x y z
N ARG A 1 5.59 -0.79 -57.37
CA ARG A 1 4.73 0.35 -56.96
C ARG A 1 4.95 0.58 -55.47
N SER A 2 5.64 1.64 -55.07
CA SER A 2 5.78 2.03 -53.65
C SER A 2 4.64 2.97 -53.25
N PRO A 3 4.12 2.92 -52.01
CA PRO A 3 3.17 3.92 -51.53
C PRO A 3 3.89 5.24 -51.25
N ARG A 4 3.26 6.34 -51.69
CA ARG A 4 3.69 7.72 -51.45
C ARG A 4 3.47 8.07 -49.97
N VAL A 5 4.54 8.32 -49.23
CA VAL A 5 4.44 8.99 -47.91
C VAL A 5 4.11 10.45 -48.16
N LYS A 6 2.88 10.87 -47.84
CA LYS A 6 2.51 12.30 -47.83
C LYS A 6 3.17 12.95 -46.61
N ARG A 7 4.04 13.91 -46.85
CA ARG A 7 4.67 14.75 -45.82
C ARG A 7 3.58 15.66 -45.25
N GLY A 8 3.00 15.27 -44.12
CA GLY A 8 2.00 16.07 -43.40
C GLY A 8 2.64 17.35 -42.87
N ASN A 9 1.94 18.48 -43.06
CA ASN A 9 2.42 19.80 -42.67
C ASN A 9 2.18 20.00 -41.16
N TRP A 10 3.23 19.88 -40.34
CA TRP A 10 3.19 20.02 -38.88
C TRP A 10 2.79 21.43 -38.39
N PHE A 11 2.74 22.43 -39.27
CA PHE A 11 2.35 23.80 -38.93
C PHE A 11 0.86 23.97 -38.57
N GLY A 12 -0.01 23.01 -38.92
CA GLY A 12 -1.44 23.05 -38.54
C GLY A 12 -1.75 22.53 -37.14
N GLU A 13 -0.81 21.82 -36.50
CA GLU A 13 -0.98 21.30 -35.13
C GLU A 13 -0.72 22.42 -34.10
N LEU A 14 0.21 23.33 -34.40
CA LEU A 14 0.55 24.47 -33.53
C LEU A 14 -0.51 25.57 -33.54
N THR A 15 -1.27 25.73 -34.63
CA THR A 15 -2.39 26.69 -34.68
C THR A 15 -3.66 26.18 -34.01
N LYS A 16 -3.77 24.87 -33.73
CA LYS A 16 -4.82 24.33 -32.87
C LYS A 16 -4.54 24.52 -31.37
N LEU A 17 -3.28 24.70 -30.98
CA LEU A 17 -2.92 25.06 -29.60
C LEU A 17 -3.12 26.56 -29.30
N SER A 18 -3.24 27.42 -30.32
CA SER A 18 -3.58 28.84 -30.14
C SER A 18 -5.08 29.14 -30.25
N ALA A 19 -5.89 28.16 -30.66
CA ALA A 19 -7.35 28.31 -30.82
C ALA A 19 -8.15 27.88 -29.58
N ASP A 20 -7.49 27.66 -28.43
CA ASP A 20 -8.16 27.44 -27.15
C ASP A 20 -7.87 28.56 -26.13
N SER A 21 -7.83 29.79 -26.62
CA SER A 21 -7.79 31.00 -25.80
C SER A 21 -9.17 31.32 -25.17
N SER A 22 -10.02 30.31 -24.99
CA SER A 22 -11.39 30.47 -24.48
C SER A 22 -11.86 29.33 -23.55
N LEU A 23 -10.99 28.41 -23.14
CA LEU A 23 -11.29 27.58 -21.96
C LEU A 23 -11.20 28.44 -20.68
N ASN A 24 -12.34 29.04 -20.36
CA ASN A 24 -12.76 29.64 -19.09
C ASN A 24 -11.71 29.68 -17.96
N LEU A 25 -11.30 30.89 -17.58
CA LEU A 25 -10.58 31.16 -16.33
C LEU A 25 -11.36 30.67 -15.08
N SER A 26 -12.69 30.55 -15.18
CA SER A 26 -13.57 29.94 -14.17
C SER A 26 -13.55 28.41 -14.15
N GLN A 27 -13.13 27.75 -15.22
CA GLN A 27 -13.03 26.29 -15.32
C GLN A 27 -11.59 25.80 -15.03
N TYR A 28 -10.60 26.66 -15.29
CA TYR A 28 -9.23 26.51 -14.81
C TYR A 28 -9.14 26.65 -13.28
N SER A 29 -9.90 27.55 -12.65
CA SER A 29 -9.89 27.73 -11.20
C SER A 29 -10.42 26.51 -10.45
N GLU A 30 -11.50 25.86 -10.90
CA GLU A 30 -12.05 24.65 -10.25
C GLU A 30 -11.15 23.42 -10.44
N SER A 31 -10.59 23.22 -11.63
CA SER A 31 -9.73 22.07 -11.93
C SER A 31 -8.33 22.16 -11.30
N VAL A 32 -7.78 23.37 -11.12
CA VAL A 32 -6.51 23.61 -10.43
C VAL A 32 -6.69 23.68 -8.92
N ALA A 33 -7.79 24.25 -8.42
CA ALA A 33 -8.12 24.21 -7.00
C ALA A 33 -8.34 22.77 -6.53
N MET A 34 -9.05 21.94 -7.31
CA MET A 34 -9.23 20.52 -7.01
C MET A 34 -7.88 19.78 -6.95
N LYS A 35 -6.99 19.96 -7.93
CA LYS A 35 -5.66 19.33 -7.90
C LYS A 35 -4.81 19.82 -6.74
N SER A 36 -4.88 21.12 -6.42
CA SER A 36 -4.16 21.72 -5.29
C SER A 36 -4.68 21.22 -3.94
N THR A 37 -6.01 21.16 -3.75
CA THR A 37 -6.62 20.64 -2.53
C THR A 37 -6.34 19.15 -2.37
N TYR A 38 -6.37 18.34 -3.43
CA TYR A 38 -5.96 16.92 -3.37
C TYR A 38 -4.50 16.75 -2.94
N LEU A 39 -3.58 17.56 -3.45
CA LEU A 39 -2.16 17.52 -3.04
C LEU A 39 -1.97 17.95 -1.58
N LEU A 40 -2.69 18.97 -1.13
CA LEU A 40 -2.69 19.40 0.27
C LEU A 40 -3.30 18.35 1.19
N LEU A 41 -4.43 17.74 0.82
CA LEU A 41 -5.06 16.67 1.59
C LEU A 41 -4.20 15.41 1.64
N PHE A 42 -3.56 15.04 0.52
CA PHE A 42 -2.65 13.90 0.46
C PHE A 42 -1.41 14.13 1.32
N SER A 43 -0.78 15.31 1.24
CA SER A 43 0.36 15.65 2.08
C SER A 43 0.00 15.71 3.57
N LEU A 44 -1.15 16.29 3.94
CA LEU A 44 -1.65 16.27 5.32
C LEU A 44 -1.94 14.85 5.81
N CYS A 45 -2.52 14.00 4.96
CA CYS A 45 -2.78 12.60 5.28
C CYS A 45 -1.47 11.83 5.48
N LEU A 46 -0.49 11.98 4.59
CA LEU A 46 0.83 11.38 4.73
C LEU A 46 1.54 11.85 5.99
N LEU A 47 1.55 13.15 6.28
CA LEU A 47 2.10 13.69 7.53
C LEU A 47 1.38 13.07 8.73
N ALA A 48 0.05 12.98 8.69
CA ALA A 48 -0.72 12.40 9.78
C ALA A 48 -0.52 10.87 9.90
N VAL A 49 -0.24 10.14 8.83
CA VAL A 49 0.12 8.72 8.83
C VAL A 49 1.54 8.52 9.32
N VAL A 50 2.49 9.39 8.98
CA VAL A 50 3.86 9.35 9.49
C VAL A 50 3.89 9.70 10.99
N ILE A 51 3.10 10.69 11.42
CA ILE A 51 2.95 11.08 12.83
C ILE A 51 2.20 9.99 13.62
N ARG A 52 1.12 9.40 13.08
CA ARG A 52 0.33 8.33 13.74
C ARG A 52 0.90 6.92 13.55
N GLY A 53 1.81 6.73 12.60
CA GLY A 53 2.42 5.45 12.23
C GLY A 53 3.40 4.90 13.26
N ASN A 54 3.59 5.61 14.38
CA ASN A 54 4.35 5.13 15.54
C ASN A 54 3.44 4.67 16.69
N ALA A 55 2.18 4.32 16.43
CA ALA A 55 1.24 3.83 17.45
C ALA A 55 0.98 2.31 17.39
N ASP A 56 1.80 1.53 16.69
CA ASP A 56 1.67 0.06 16.67
C ASP A 56 3.03 -0.64 16.82
N LEU A 57 3.73 -0.30 17.91
CA LEU A 57 5.03 -0.90 18.25
C LEU A 57 4.94 -1.85 19.45
N ASN A 58 3.76 -2.41 19.73
CA ASN A 58 3.58 -3.42 20.77
C ASN A 58 2.60 -4.54 20.39
N VAL A 59 2.40 -4.84 19.09
CA VAL A 59 2.19 -6.23 18.71
C VAL A 59 3.56 -6.90 18.76
N VAL A 60 4.04 -7.18 19.98
CA VAL A 60 4.89 -8.35 20.19
C VAL A 60 4.01 -9.50 19.73
N LYS A 61 4.08 -9.84 18.44
CA LYS A 61 3.61 -11.10 17.90
C LYS A 61 4.28 -12.11 18.82
N GLN A 62 3.51 -12.72 19.73
CA GLN A 62 4.02 -13.49 20.87
C GLN A 62 4.95 -14.58 20.36
N ASN A 63 6.22 -14.25 20.14
CA ASN A 63 7.30 -15.17 19.81
C ASN A 63 8.14 -15.41 21.07
N THR A 64 7.66 -14.89 22.21
CA THR A 64 8.22 -15.11 23.53
C THR A 64 7.60 -16.36 24.16
N CYS A 65 8.45 -17.14 24.83
CA CYS A 65 8.11 -18.36 25.53
C CYS A 65 8.98 -18.49 26.79
N GLU A 66 8.60 -19.39 27.70
CA GLU A 66 9.39 -19.62 28.91
C GLU A 66 10.71 -20.32 28.55
N PRO A 67 11.88 -19.74 28.89
CA PRO A 67 13.17 -20.27 28.49
C PRO A 67 13.38 -21.75 28.82
N GLY A 68 13.88 -22.52 27.86
CA GLY A 68 14.17 -23.94 28.02
C GLY A 68 12.96 -24.88 28.00
N THR A 69 11.74 -24.34 27.92
CA THR A 69 10.51 -25.16 27.89
C THR A 69 10.21 -25.74 26.52
N THR A 70 9.33 -26.74 26.51
CA THR A 70 8.68 -27.27 25.31
C THR A 70 7.19 -27.03 25.43
N PHE A 71 6.56 -26.48 24.39
CA PHE A 71 5.15 -26.12 24.40
C PHE A 71 4.47 -26.49 23.08
N GLN A 72 3.14 -26.54 23.05
CA GLN A 72 2.38 -26.81 21.83
C GLN A 72 1.77 -25.52 21.26
N ARG A 73 1.93 -25.32 19.96
CA ARG A 73 1.17 -24.36 19.15
C ARG A 73 0.33 -25.14 18.16
N ASP A 74 -0.97 -25.05 18.31
CA ASP A 74 -1.91 -25.91 17.58
C ASP A 74 -1.56 -27.39 17.82
N CYS A 75 -1.26 -28.14 16.75
CA CYS A 75 -0.79 -29.53 16.82
C CYS A 75 0.73 -29.68 16.78
N ASN A 76 1.47 -28.57 16.71
CA ASN A 76 2.92 -28.56 16.56
C ASN A 76 3.62 -28.39 17.90
N THR A 77 4.66 -29.18 18.12
CA THR A 77 5.51 -29.08 19.31
C THR A 77 6.66 -28.13 19.03
N CYS A 78 6.84 -27.15 19.90
CA CYS A 78 7.83 -26.08 19.80
C CYS A 78 8.78 -26.11 21.00
N ARG A 79 10.04 -25.71 20.79
CA ARG A 79 11.04 -25.56 21.85
C ARG A 79 11.39 -24.09 22.05
N CYS A 80 11.51 -23.67 23.31
CA CYS A 80 11.97 -22.35 23.67
C CYS A 80 13.49 -22.30 23.89
N ARG A 81 14.14 -21.26 23.38
CA ARG A 81 15.56 -20.97 23.63
C ARG A 81 15.74 -20.31 25.00
N ALA A 82 16.99 -20.19 25.43
CA ALA A 82 17.34 -19.52 26.68
C ALA A 82 17.05 -18.00 26.67
N ASP A 83 17.04 -17.37 25.49
CA ASP A 83 16.72 -15.95 25.29
C ASP A 83 15.21 -15.65 25.28
N GLY A 84 14.38 -16.67 25.56
CA GLY A 84 12.92 -16.56 25.54
C GLY A 84 12.32 -16.57 24.14
N THR A 85 13.09 -16.84 23.08
CA THR A 85 12.57 -16.94 21.71
C THR A 85 12.25 -18.38 21.30
N VAL A 86 11.29 -18.54 20.40
CA VAL A 86 10.98 -19.88 19.84
C VAL A 86 12.15 -20.37 18.99
N ALA A 87 12.74 -21.50 19.39
CA ALA A 87 13.87 -22.13 18.69
C ALA A 87 13.44 -22.75 17.35
N GLY A 88 12.25 -23.37 17.36
CA GLY A 88 11.68 -24.09 16.24
C GLY A 88 10.50 -24.93 16.67
N CYS A 89 9.66 -25.30 15.70
CA CYS A 89 8.49 -26.15 15.88
C CYS A 89 8.49 -27.29 14.86
N THR A 90 7.80 -28.38 15.18
CA THR A 90 7.43 -29.39 14.17
C THR A 90 6.56 -28.75 13.08
N ARG A 91 6.45 -29.43 11.93
CA ARG A 91 5.66 -28.96 10.77
C ARG A 91 4.57 -29.96 10.38
N LYS A 92 3.68 -30.27 11.31
CA LYS A 92 2.46 -31.04 11.08
C LYS A 92 1.39 -30.11 10.52
N HIS A 93 0.61 -30.62 9.57
CA HIS A 93 -0.59 -29.95 9.08
C HIS A 93 -1.69 -30.10 10.15
N CYS A 94 -2.09 -28.99 10.76
CA CYS A 94 -3.10 -28.99 11.82
C CYS A 94 -4.48 -28.73 11.20
N SER A 95 -5.46 -29.57 11.52
CA SER A 95 -6.86 -29.31 11.17
C SER A 95 -7.36 -28.07 11.92
N PRO A 96 -8.28 -27.28 11.31
CA PRO A 96 -8.90 -26.16 12.00
C PRO A 96 -9.68 -26.67 13.23
N PRO A 97 -9.79 -25.86 14.29
CA PRO A 97 -10.60 -26.22 15.44
C PRO A 97 -12.04 -26.46 15.00
N VAL A 98 -12.61 -27.61 15.37
CA VAL A 98 -14.01 -27.92 15.10
C VAL A 98 -14.85 -27.04 16.02
N THR A 99 -15.31 -25.90 15.53
CA THR A 99 -16.38 -25.14 16.17
C THR A 99 -17.68 -25.91 15.97
N ILE A 100 -18.10 -26.67 16.97
CA ILE A 100 -19.46 -27.21 17.02
C ILE A 100 -20.36 -26.04 17.45
N PRO A 101 -21.25 -25.53 16.58
CA PRO A 101 -22.23 -24.54 17.00
C PRO A 101 -23.18 -25.17 18.03
N PRO A 102 -23.61 -24.42 19.06
CA PRO A 102 -24.48 -24.91 20.13
C PRO A 102 -25.86 -25.34 19.63
#